data_AF-A0AAU4ML08-F1
#
_entry.id   AF-A0AAU4ML08-F1
#
_cell.length_a   1.000
_cell.length_b   1.000
_cell.length_c   1.000
_cell.angle_alpha   90.00
_cell.angle_beta   90.00
_cell.angle_gamma   90.00
#
_symmetry.space_group_name_H-M   'P 1'
#
loop_
_entity.id
_entity.type
_entity.pdbx_description
1 polymer ?
#
loop_
_entity_poly.entity_id
_entity_poly.type
_entity_poly.pdbx_seq_one_letter_code
_entity_poly.pdbx_strand_id
1 'polypeptide(L)'
;MHASPPPESARPARQRTDPGVVAGRVAERRAHLGLSEADLAVRAGMAPPYLEHLLEAGPEFDPGGYLRIAAALRTTYQDLLEGRSDLPPGQSGASPRPVLIHLNGAECWDLLGSHGVGRIALPGEPGPVVLPVNYTVDVETVVYRTNPRGAAAVEAGTGLSFQADRIDDRLSQGWSVLVVGTAEHIEDPETVRLLTEAKAAEPWAGGSRPLWIRIRPERVSGRRIGTL
;
A
#
# COMPACT_ATOMS: atom_id res chain seq x y z
N MET A 1 -13.88 2.82 -49.70
CA MET A 1 -13.39 2.27 -48.41
C MET A 1 -13.11 3.45 -47.49
N HIS A 2 -14.10 3.89 -46.73
CA HIS A 2 -13.95 4.95 -45.73
C HIS A 2 -13.54 4.27 -44.42
N ALA A 3 -12.30 4.48 -43.98
CA ALA A 3 -11.84 4.02 -42.68
C ALA A 3 -12.42 4.94 -41.59
N SER A 4 -13.16 4.36 -40.64
CA SER A 4 -13.59 5.04 -39.42
C SER A 4 -12.39 5.39 -38.54
N PRO A 5 -12.42 6.53 -37.82
CA PRO A 5 -11.36 6.86 -36.87
C PRO A 5 -11.40 5.90 -35.67
N PRO A 6 -10.26 5.66 -35.00
CA PRO A 6 -10.21 4.80 -33.83
C PRO A 6 -10.97 5.42 -32.66
N PRO A 7 -11.54 4.62 -31.74
CA PRO A 7 -12.24 5.13 -30.58
C PRO A 7 -11.25 5.87 -29.68
N GLU A 8 -11.61 7.09 -29.31
CA GLU A 8 -10.89 7.92 -28.35
C GLU A 8 -10.86 7.17 -27.02
N SER A 9 -9.66 6.80 -26.56
CA SER A 9 -9.46 6.16 -25.27
C SER A 9 -10.03 7.07 -24.18
N ALA A 10 -11.10 6.63 -23.53
CA ALA A 10 -11.70 7.37 -22.42
C ALA A 10 -10.63 7.57 -21.34
N ARG A 11 -10.26 8.84 -21.10
CA ARG A 11 -9.44 9.21 -19.95
C ARG A 11 -10.15 8.69 -18.69
N PRO A 12 -9.45 8.07 -17.72
CA PRO A 12 -10.09 7.64 -16.48
C PRO A 12 -10.75 8.87 -15.83
N ALA A 13 -12.03 8.75 -15.50
CA ALA A 13 -12.76 9.78 -14.79
C ALA A 13 -11.99 10.10 -13.51
N ARG A 14 -11.54 11.36 -13.35
CA ARG A 14 -10.96 11.82 -12.08
C ARG A 14 -12.02 11.57 -11.02
N GLN A 15 -11.75 10.69 -10.06
CA GLN A 15 -12.62 10.50 -8.90
C GLN A 15 -12.76 11.87 -8.23
N ARG A 16 -13.96 12.46 -8.27
CA ARG A 16 -14.24 13.72 -7.57
C ARG A 16 -14.02 13.50 -6.09
N THR A 17 -13.21 14.35 -5.47
CA THR A 17 -12.95 14.29 -4.04
C THR A 17 -14.21 14.69 -3.30
N ASP A 18 -14.79 13.78 -2.51
CA ASP A 18 -15.99 14.05 -1.71
C ASP A 18 -15.71 15.19 -0.69
N PRO A 19 -16.42 16.33 -0.78
CA PRO A 19 -16.27 17.46 0.15
C PRO A 19 -16.37 17.06 1.62
N GLY A 20 -17.29 16.16 1.96
CA GLY A 20 -17.53 15.73 3.34
C GLY A 20 -16.33 14.98 3.93
N VAL A 21 -15.64 14.19 3.11
CA VAL A 21 -14.43 13.46 3.53
C VAL A 21 -13.28 14.42 3.81
N VAL A 22 -13.10 15.43 2.97
CA VAL A 22 -12.05 16.44 3.17
C VAL A 22 -12.36 17.31 4.40
N ALA A 23 -13.63 17.71 4.58
CA ALA A 23 -14.07 18.43 5.77
C ALA A 23 -13.84 17.62 7.05
N GLY A 24 -14.10 16.30 7.02
CA GLY A 24 -13.79 15.38 8.12
C GLY A 24 -12.31 15.40 8.51
N ARG A 25 -11.39 15.38 7.54
CA ARG A 25 -9.94 15.47 7.80
C ARG A 25 -9.50 16.81 8.34
N VAL A 26 -10.11 17.90 7.86
CA VAL A 26 -9.89 19.24 8.43
C VAL A 26 -10.30 19.25 9.90
N ALA A 27 -11.47 18.70 10.23
CA ALA A 27 -11.97 18.62 11.61
C ALA A 27 -11.06 17.76 12.51
N GLU A 28 -10.65 16.59 12.03
CA GLU A 28 -9.74 15.70 12.76
C GLU A 28 -8.39 16.36 13.06
N ARG A 29 -7.77 16.97 12.04
CA ARG A 29 -6.48 17.64 12.19
C ARG A 29 -6.59 18.87 13.09
N ARG A 30 -7.69 19.60 13.00
CA ARG A 30 -8.02 20.74 13.88
C ARG A 30 -8.11 20.30 15.33
N ALA A 31 -8.81 19.20 15.61
CA ALA A 31 -8.95 18.62 16.95
C ALA A 31 -7.59 18.19 17.53
N HIS A 32 -6.75 17.54 16.72
CA HIS A 32 -5.40 17.13 17.13
C HIS A 32 -4.50 18.32 17.50
N LEU A 33 -4.69 19.47 16.86
CA LEU A 33 -3.97 20.71 17.14
C LEU A 33 -4.61 21.55 18.25
N GLY A 34 -5.74 21.11 18.82
CA GLY A 34 -6.48 21.85 19.85
C GLY A 34 -7.03 23.19 19.36
N LEU A 35 -7.34 23.31 18.07
CA LEU A 35 -7.82 24.56 17.48
C LEU A 35 -9.35 24.59 17.44
N SER A 36 -9.96 25.74 17.71
CA SER A 36 -11.36 25.97 17.32
C SER A 36 -11.46 26.21 15.81
N GLU A 37 -12.67 26.16 15.26
CA GLU A 37 -12.90 26.50 13.85
C GLU A 37 -12.59 27.97 13.56
N ALA A 38 -12.91 28.85 14.50
CA ALA A 38 -12.54 30.26 14.43
C ALA A 38 -11.02 30.46 14.41
N ASP A 39 -10.26 29.71 15.23
CA ASP A 39 -8.78 29.77 15.21
C ASP A 39 -8.21 29.33 13.87
N LEU A 40 -8.81 28.30 13.25
CA LEU A 40 -8.42 27.84 11.93
C LEU A 40 -8.67 28.92 10.86
N ALA A 41 -9.84 29.55 10.88
CA ALA A 41 -10.18 30.63 9.95
C ALA A 41 -9.18 31.80 10.06
N VAL A 42 -8.89 32.24 11.29
CA VAL A 42 -7.90 33.30 11.56
C VAL A 42 -6.51 32.91 11.04
N ARG A 43 -6.04 31.69 11.34
CA ARG A 43 -4.72 31.21 10.88
C ARG A 43 -4.63 31.05 9.36
N ALA A 44 -5.72 30.67 8.71
CA ALA A 44 -5.79 30.55 7.25
C ALA A 44 -6.04 31.90 6.55
N GLY A 45 -6.15 33.00 7.32
CA GLY A 45 -6.37 34.35 6.79
C GLY A 45 -7.72 34.50 6.10
N MET A 46 -8.78 33.93 6.67
CA MET A 46 -10.14 34.01 6.13
C MET A 46 -11.19 34.25 7.20
N ALA A 47 -12.35 34.75 6.80
CA ALA A 47 -13.48 34.93 7.70
C ALA A 47 -14.11 33.57 8.07
N PRO A 48 -14.58 33.34 9.30
CA PRO A 48 -15.22 32.09 9.70
C PRO A 48 -16.38 31.64 8.78
N PRO A 49 -17.30 32.52 8.33
CA PRO A 49 -18.36 32.11 7.40
C PRO A 49 -17.82 31.67 6.03
N TYR A 50 -16.66 32.19 5.62
CA TYR A 50 -16.01 31.75 4.39
C TYR A 50 -15.38 30.36 4.57
N LEU A 51 -14.76 30.08 5.73
CA LEU A 51 -14.24 28.75 6.04
C LEU A 51 -15.38 27.71 6.05
N GLU A 52 -16.50 28.00 6.72
CA GLU A 52 -17.66 27.12 6.76
C GLU A 52 -18.16 26.80 5.34
N HIS A 53 -18.33 27.82 4.51
CA HIS A 53 -18.73 27.64 3.12
C HIS A 53 -17.72 26.81 2.30
N LEU A 54 -16.41 27.01 2.51
CA LEU A 54 -15.39 26.20 1.86
C LEU A 54 -15.49 24.72 2.24
N LEU A 55 -15.76 24.41 3.51
CA LEU A 55 -15.88 23.03 3.99
C LEU A 55 -17.13 22.33 3.44
N GLU A 56 -18.22 23.07 3.24
CA GLU A 56 -19.43 22.54 2.59
C GLU A 56 -19.26 22.36 1.07
N ALA A 57 -18.67 23.34 0.39
CA ALA A 57 -18.54 23.35 -1.07
C ALA A 57 -17.41 22.42 -1.57
N GLY A 58 -16.38 22.20 -0.76
CA GLY A 58 -15.27 21.31 -1.05
C GLY A 58 -14.11 21.97 -1.83
N PRO A 59 -13.01 21.23 -2.03
CA PRO A 59 -11.77 21.75 -2.58
C PRO A 59 -11.81 22.11 -4.06
N GLU A 60 -12.81 21.62 -4.81
CA GLU A 60 -13.02 21.99 -6.21
C GLU A 60 -13.48 23.44 -6.37
N PHE A 61 -14.16 23.99 -5.36
CA PHE A 61 -14.68 25.36 -5.38
C PHE A 61 -13.57 26.40 -5.24
N ASP A 62 -12.65 26.22 -4.28
CA ASP A 62 -11.48 27.09 -4.08
C ASP A 62 -10.26 26.29 -3.60
N PRO A 63 -9.45 25.77 -4.53
CA PRO A 63 -8.19 25.10 -4.20
C PRO A 63 -7.21 26.00 -3.40
N GLY A 64 -7.24 27.32 -3.64
CA GLY A 64 -6.39 28.29 -2.95
C GLY A 64 -6.78 28.46 -1.48
N GLY A 65 -8.08 28.46 -1.19
CA GLY A 65 -8.63 28.40 0.17
C GLY A 65 -8.14 27.16 0.92
N TYR A 66 -8.22 25.99 0.29
CA TYR A 66 -7.75 24.73 0.90
C TYR A 66 -6.23 24.65 1.07
N LEU A 67 -5.44 25.28 0.21
CA LEU A 67 -3.98 25.43 0.42
C LEU A 67 -3.68 26.23 1.69
N ARG A 68 -4.43 27.30 1.96
CA ARG A 68 -4.29 28.08 3.19
C ARG A 68 -4.76 27.32 4.43
N ILE A 69 -5.84 26.55 4.31
CA ILE A 69 -6.30 25.64 5.37
C ILE A 69 -5.22 24.60 5.69
N ALA A 70 -4.62 23.97 4.67
CA ALA A 70 -3.54 22.99 4.85
C ALA A 70 -2.34 23.60 5.58
N ALA A 71 -1.91 24.80 5.16
CA ALA A 71 -0.81 25.53 5.82
C ALA A 71 -1.13 25.81 7.30
N ALA A 72 -2.34 26.30 7.61
CA ALA A 72 -2.78 26.57 8.98
C ALA A 72 -2.85 25.30 9.85
N LEU A 73 -3.17 24.16 9.24
CA LEU A 73 -3.24 22.83 9.87
C LEU A 73 -1.90 22.08 9.92
N ARG A 74 -0.81 22.71 9.46
CA ARG A 74 0.53 22.09 9.39
C ARG A 74 0.47 20.72 8.70
N THR A 75 -0.13 20.68 7.51
CA THR A 75 -0.27 19.51 6.66
C THR A 75 -0.17 19.93 5.19
N THR A 76 -0.07 18.97 4.26
CA THR A 76 -0.12 19.32 2.83
C THR A 76 -1.56 19.35 2.31
N TYR A 77 -1.78 20.06 1.20
CA TYR A 77 -3.06 20.04 0.49
C TYR A 77 -3.42 18.61 0.03
N GLN A 78 -2.44 17.84 -0.42
CA GLN A 78 -2.65 16.45 -0.82
C GLN A 78 -3.09 15.58 0.36
N ASP A 79 -2.53 15.76 1.56
CA ASP A 79 -3.01 15.02 2.74
C ASP A 79 -4.46 15.34 3.10
N LEU A 80 -4.92 16.58 2.86
CA LEU A 80 -6.33 16.91 3.05
C LEU A 80 -7.22 16.25 1.99
N LEU A 81 -6.78 16.19 0.73
CA LEU A 81 -7.54 15.58 -0.36
C LEU A 81 -7.55 14.05 -0.33
N GLU A 82 -6.41 13.45 -0.02
CA GLU A 82 -6.14 12.03 -0.19
C GLU A 82 -6.09 11.29 1.16
N GLY A 83 -5.74 12.00 2.24
CA GLY A 83 -5.41 11.44 3.55
C GLY A 83 -3.89 11.37 3.75
N ARG A 84 -3.41 11.47 5.01
CA ARG A 84 -1.99 11.26 5.32
C ARG A 84 -1.61 9.81 5.03
N SER A 85 -0.83 9.60 3.96
CA SER A 85 -0.39 8.27 3.53
C SER A 85 0.80 7.73 4.33
N ASP A 86 1.40 8.52 5.22
CA ASP A 86 2.58 8.17 6.03
C ASP A 86 2.24 7.51 7.38
N LEU A 87 0.96 7.46 7.72
CA LEU A 87 0.48 6.80 8.93
C LEU A 87 0.33 5.29 8.75
N PRO A 88 0.53 4.48 9.81
CA PRO A 88 0.19 3.07 9.75
C PRO A 88 -1.27 2.87 9.35
N PRO A 89 -1.59 1.90 8.47
CA PRO A 89 -2.96 1.60 8.09
C PRO A 89 -3.80 1.16 9.31
N GLY A 90 -5.12 1.21 9.16
CA GLY A 90 -6.11 0.86 10.18
C GLY A 90 -6.51 2.02 11.10
N GLN A 91 -6.28 3.28 10.71
CA GLN A 91 -6.66 4.44 11.55
C GLN A 91 -8.13 4.86 11.37
N SER A 92 -8.73 4.47 10.25
CA SER A 92 -10.15 4.71 10.01
C SER A 92 -11.00 3.77 10.86
N GLY A 93 -12.15 4.26 11.35
CA GLY A 93 -13.10 3.43 12.08
C GLY A 93 -13.57 2.23 11.24
N ALA A 94 -13.82 1.10 11.91
CA ALA A 94 -14.28 -0.11 11.22
C ALA A 94 -15.63 0.13 10.51
N SER A 95 -15.77 -0.39 9.29
CA SER A 95 -17.06 -0.45 8.60
C SER A 95 -18.12 -1.15 9.47
N PRO A 96 -19.42 -0.81 9.35
CA PRO A 96 -20.46 -1.29 10.27
C PRO A 96 -20.67 -2.81 10.31
N ARG A 97 -20.29 -3.53 9.24
CA ARG A 97 -20.46 -4.99 9.10
C ARG A 97 -19.34 -5.61 8.25
N PRO A 98 -18.09 -5.70 8.76
CA PRO A 98 -17.01 -6.33 8.02
C PRO A 98 -17.17 -7.85 8.06
N VAL A 99 -16.87 -8.52 6.95
CA VAL A 99 -16.86 -9.99 6.87
C VAL A 99 -15.46 -10.45 6.50
N LEU A 100 -14.97 -11.45 7.24
CA LEU A 100 -13.71 -12.12 6.98
C LEU A 100 -13.96 -13.34 6.10
N ILE A 101 -13.34 -13.37 4.92
CA ILE A 101 -13.46 -14.43 3.93
C ILE A 101 -12.12 -15.14 3.81
N HIS A 102 -12.14 -16.48 3.85
CA HIS A 102 -10.98 -17.31 3.56
C HIS A 102 -10.80 -17.47 2.05
N LEU A 103 -9.58 -17.29 1.58
CA LEU A 103 -9.23 -17.42 0.16
C LEU A 103 -8.66 -18.81 -0.12
N ASN A 104 -8.96 -19.33 -1.30
CA ASN A 104 -8.32 -20.54 -1.80
C ASN A 104 -6.91 -20.23 -2.38
N GLY A 105 -6.17 -21.27 -2.76
CA GLY A 105 -4.79 -21.13 -3.26
C GLY A 105 -4.68 -20.26 -4.52
N ALA A 106 -5.56 -20.46 -5.51
CA ALA A 106 -5.55 -19.68 -6.74
C ALA A 106 -5.82 -18.20 -6.47
N GLU A 107 -6.81 -17.89 -5.63
CA GLU A 107 -7.11 -16.51 -5.23
C GLU A 107 -5.94 -15.84 -4.49
N CYS A 108 -5.14 -16.61 -3.73
CA CYS A 108 -3.95 -16.09 -3.08
C CYS A 108 -2.88 -15.70 -4.10
N TRP A 109 -2.59 -16.56 -5.08
CA TRP A 109 -1.62 -16.27 -6.13
C TRP A 109 -2.07 -15.13 -7.04
N ASP A 110 -3.36 -15.07 -7.37
CA ASP A 110 -3.94 -13.94 -8.12
C ASP A 110 -3.73 -12.61 -7.40
N LEU A 111 -3.88 -12.58 -6.07
CA LEU A 111 -3.65 -11.37 -5.26
C LEU A 111 -2.18 -10.99 -5.12
N LEU A 112 -1.28 -11.97 -5.05
CA LEU A 112 0.17 -11.73 -5.08
C LEU A 112 0.61 -11.15 -6.43
N GLY A 113 -0.11 -11.47 -7.51
CA GLY A 113 0.20 -10.98 -8.85
C GLY A 113 1.61 -11.41 -9.30
N SER A 114 2.24 -10.63 -10.17
CA SER A 114 3.57 -10.96 -10.70
C SER A 114 4.72 -10.52 -9.80
N HIS A 115 4.59 -9.39 -9.10
CA HIS A 115 5.66 -8.81 -8.27
C HIS A 115 5.10 -7.80 -7.26
N GLY A 116 5.91 -7.46 -6.27
CA GLY A 116 5.57 -6.38 -5.33
C GLY A 116 6.55 -6.29 -4.16
N VAL A 117 6.06 -5.73 -3.06
CA VAL A 117 6.77 -5.75 -1.77
C VAL A 117 5.98 -6.61 -0.80
N GLY A 118 6.68 -7.49 -0.10
CA GLY A 118 6.15 -8.24 1.02
C GLY A 118 7.12 -8.22 2.18
N ARG A 119 6.87 -9.07 3.17
CA ARG A 119 7.71 -9.24 4.35
C ARG A 119 8.03 -10.71 4.52
N ILE A 120 9.30 -11.02 4.76
CA ILE A 120 9.71 -12.34 5.22
C ILE A 120 9.84 -12.32 6.74
N ALA A 121 9.36 -13.36 7.42
CA ALA A 121 9.65 -13.60 8.82
C ALA A 121 10.61 -14.79 8.91
N LEU A 122 11.79 -14.52 9.44
CA LEU A 122 12.87 -15.48 9.61
C LEU A 122 12.90 -15.96 11.08
N PRO A 123 13.24 -17.24 11.33
CA PRO A 123 13.42 -17.72 12.69
C PRO A 123 14.59 -16.98 13.36
N GLY A 124 14.46 -16.71 14.67
CA GLY A 124 15.45 -15.97 15.44
C GLY A 124 15.14 -15.97 16.93
N GLU A 125 16.13 -15.62 17.75
CA GLU A 125 16.05 -15.48 19.20
C GLU A 125 16.30 -14.01 19.61
N PRO A 126 15.53 -13.44 20.55
CA PRO A 126 14.44 -14.03 21.35
C PRO A 126 13.10 -14.13 20.59
N GLY A 127 13.08 -13.82 19.30
CA GLY A 127 11.89 -13.88 18.46
C GLY A 127 12.21 -13.73 16.98
N PRO A 128 11.23 -13.96 16.10
CA PRO A 128 11.44 -13.90 14.67
C PRO A 128 11.80 -12.50 14.19
N VAL A 129 12.62 -12.43 13.15
CA VAL A 129 13.00 -11.17 12.48
C VAL A 129 12.14 -10.99 11.25
N VAL A 130 11.43 -9.87 11.15
CA VAL A 130 10.57 -9.53 10.00
C VAL A 130 11.22 -8.47 9.14
N LEU A 131 11.44 -8.75 7.86
CA LEU A 131 12.15 -7.89 6.93
C LEU A 131 11.35 -7.65 5.66
N PRO A 132 11.27 -6.41 5.15
CA PRO A 132 10.66 -6.15 3.86
C PRO A 132 11.55 -6.68 2.73
N VAL A 133 10.93 -7.28 1.71
CA VAL A 133 11.59 -7.72 0.48
C VAL A 133 10.77 -7.32 -0.74
N ASN A 134 11.44 -6.93 -1.82
CA ASN A 134 10.83 -6.97 -3.14
C ASN A 134 10.75 -8.44 -3.57
N TYR A 135 9.64 -8.83 -4.17
CA TYR A 135 9.43 -10.21 -4.62
C TYR A 135 8.88 -10.26 -6.04
N THR A 136 9.04 -11.42 -6.66
CA THR A 136 8.32 -11.84 -7.85
C THR A 136 7.64 -13.18 -7.56
N VAL A 137 6.60 -13.51 -8.32
CA VAL A 137 6.03 -14.86 -8.35
C VAL A 137 6.58 -15.61 -9.55
N ASP A 138 7.08 -16.82 -9.33
CA ASP A 138 7.60 -17.75 -10.34
C ASP A 138 6.99 -19.13 -10.08
N VAL A 139 6.10 -19.59 -10.97
CA VAL A 139 5.42 -20.91 -10.88
C VAL A 139 4.87 -21.20 -9.47
N GLU A 140 3.97 -20.34 -8.98
CA GLU A 140 3.40 -20.46 -7.62
C GLU A 140 4.47 -20.55 -6.51
N THR A 141 5.61 -19.89 -6.71
CA THR A 141 6.61 -19.70 -5.66
C THR A 141 6.95 -18.22 -5.54
N VAL A 142 7.31 -17.80 -4.33
CA VAL A 142 7.77 -16.43 -4.10
C VAL A 142 9.29 -16.41 -4.21
N VAL A 143 9.82 -15.54 -5.06
CA VAL A 143 11.25 -15.38 -5.27
C VAL A 143 11.67 -13.96 -4.89
N TYR A 144 12.74 -13.84 -4.12
CA TYR A 144 13.33 -12.55 -3.76
C TYR A 144 14.84 -12.57 -3.92
N ARG A 145 15.42 -11.36 -3.94
CA ARG A 145 16.84 -11.14 -4.19
C ARG A 145 17.48 -10.36 -3.05
N THR A 146 18.63 -10.83 -2.55
CA THR A 146 19.33 -10.22 -1.41
C THR A 146 20.85 -10.23 -1.57
N ASN A 147 21.55 -9.48 -0.71
CA ASN A 147 22.99 -9.60 -0.56
C ASN A 147 23.31 -10.84 0.28
N PRO A 148 24.28 -11.70 -0.09
CA PRO A 148 24.69 -12.86 0.71
C PRO A 148 25.07 -12.54 2.17
N ARG A 149 25.50 -11.31 2.46
CA ARG A 149 25.82 -10.82 3.82
C ARG A 149 24.73 -9.91 4.40
N GLY A 150 23.56 -9.86 3.77
CA GLY A 150 22.43 -9.04 4.20
C GLY A 150 21.52 -9.78 5.18
N ALA A 151 20.72 -9.04 5.95
CA ALA A 151 19.83 -9.61 6.97
C ALA A 151 18.76 -10.57 6.42
N ALA A 152 18.42 -10.46 5.13
CA ALA A 152 17.45 -11.34 4.46
C ALA A 152 18.10 -12.59 3.83
N ALA A 153 19.42 -12.76 3.95
CA ALA A 153 20.10 -13.97 3.52
C ALA A 153 19.89 -15.08 4.56
N VAL A 154 19.45 -16.24 4.10
CA VAL A 154 19.24 -17.44 4.92
C VAL A 154 19.81 -18.64 4.21
N GLU A 155 20.22 -19.65 4.97
CA GLU A 155 20.69 -20.92 4.41
C GLU A 155 19.57 -21.67 3.69
N ALA A 156 19.90 -22.41 2.65
CA ALA A 156 18.96 -23.30 1.99
C ALA A 156 18.39 -24.32 3.00
N GLY A 157 17.09 -24.61 2.90
CA GLY A 157 16.35 -25.45 3.84
C GLY A 157 15.84 -24.72 5.09
N THR A 158 16.23 -23.46 5.31
CA THR A 158 15.68 -22.67 6.42
C THR A 158 14.17 -22.50 6.26
N GLY A 159 13.40 -22.88 7.28
CA GLY A 159 11.97 -22.61 7.34
C GLY A 159 11.69 -21.12 7.56
N LEU A 160 10.81 -20.53 6.76
CA LEU A 160 10.44 -19.12 6.84
C LEU A 160 8.98 -18.91 6.44
N SER A 161 8.47 -17.71 6.69
CA SER A 161 7.20 -17.28 6.13
C SER A 161 7.34 -15.99 5.34
N PHE A 162 6.50 -15.83 4.33
CA PHE A 162 6.35 -14.63 3.54
C PHE A 162 4.92 -14.12 3.63
N GLN A 163 4.77 -12.81 3.72
CA GLN A 163 3.49 -12.17 3.84
C GLN A 163 3.42 -10.95 2.92
N ALA A 164 2.29 -10.82 2.23
CA ALA A 164 1.92 -9.61 1.50
C ALA A 164 0.48 -9.26 1.83
N ASP A 165 0.18 -7.97 1.87
CA ASP A 165 -1.13 -7.45 2.15
C ASP A 165 -1.41 -6.19 1.36
N ARG A 166 -2.71 -5.87 1.28
CA ARG A 166 -3.19 -4.55 0.92
C ARG A 166 -4.33 -4.20 1.85
N ILE A 167 -4.23 -3.05 2.48
CA ILE A 167 -5.28 -2.50 3.34
C ILE A 167 -5.79 -1.23 2.67
N ASP A 168 -7.10 -1.15 2.52
CA ASP A 168 -7.82 0.06 2.12
C ASP A 168 -8.56 0.60 3.35
N ASP A 169 -7.91 1.55 4.02
CA ASP A 169 -8.44 2.19 5.22
C ASP A 169 -9.77 2.89 4.96
N ARG A 170 -9.97 3.47 3.78
CA ARG A 170 -11.15 4.26 3.46
C ARG A 170 -12.40 3.40 3.36
N LEU A 171 -12.24 2.20 2.82
CA LEU A 171 -13.33 1.23 2.69
C LEU A 171 -13.39 0.24 3.86
N SER A 172 -12.41 0.27 4.78
CA SER A 172 -12.19 -0.79 5.77
C SER A 172 -12.11 -2.18 5.14
N GLN A 173 -11.49 -2.27 3.97
CA GLN A 173 -11.34 -3.49 3.20
C GLN A 173 -9.87 -3.85 3.06
N GLY A 174 -9.60 -5.08 2.69
CA GLY A 174 -8.24 -5.48 2.43
C GLY A 174 -8.08 -6.97 2.25
N TRP A 175 -6.86 -7.37 1.95
CA TRP A 175 -6.51 -8.78 1.89
C TRP A 175 -5.10 -8.98 2.45
N SER A 176 -4.84 -10.21 2.87
CA SER A 176 -3.50 -10.69 3.22
C SER A 176 -3.31 -12.10 2.68
N VAL A 177 -2.10 -12.38 2.22
CA VAL A 177 -1.65 -13.71 1.83
C VAL A 177 -0.42 -14.05 2.68
N LEU A 178 -0.43 -15.25 3.25
CA LEU A 178 0.67 -15.82 4.01
C LEU A 178 1.12 -17.11 3.34
N VAL A 179 2.39 -17.15 2.99
CA VAL A 179 3.10 -18.33 2.47
C VAL A 179 4.04 -18.82 3.57
N VAL A 180 3.94 -20.08 3.96
CA VAL A 180 4.90 -20.75 4.86
C VAL A 180 5.62 -21.81 4.04
N GLY A 181 6.94 -21.88 4.18
CA GLY A 181 7.75 -22.78 3.37
C GLY A 181 9.22 -22.79 3.77
N THR A 182 10.05 -23.28 2.85
CA THR A 182 11.50 -23.40 3.04
C THR A 182 12.26 -22.60 1.98
N ALA A 183 13.41 -22.07 2.36
CA ALA A 183 14.28 -21.33 1.46
C ALA A 183 15.03 -22.30 0.53
N GLU A 184 15.08 -21.98 -0.75
CA GLU A 184 15.92 -22.63 -1.76
C GLU A 184 16.77 -21.56 -2.43
N HIS A 185 18.07 -21.79 -2.56
CA HIS A 185 18.95 -20.91 -3.34
C HIS A 185 18.80 -21.23 -4.83
N ILE A 186 18.60 -20.21 -5.65
CA ILE A 186 18.54 -20.37 -7.10
C ILE A 186 19.95 -20.15 -7.65
N GLU A 187 20.63 -21.25 -7.97
CA GLU A 187 22.02 -21.23 -8.47
C GLU A 187 22.12 -21.49 -9.98
N ASP A 188 21.07 -22.02 -10.61
CA ASP A 188 21.05 -22.29 -12.04
C ASP A 188 21.30 -20.99 -12.84
N PRO A 189 22.40 -20.89 -13.62
CA PRO A 189 22.78 -19.65 -14.27
C PRO A 189 21.75 -19.12 -15.27
N GLU A 190 21.04 -20.02 -15.97
CA GLU A 190 20.01 -19.63 -16.93
C GLU A 190 18.79 -19.03 -16.21
N THR A 191 18.34 -19.67 -15.13
CA THR A 191 17.25 -19.15 -14.28
C THR A 191 17.63 -17.80 -13.68
N VAL A 192 18.84 -17.66 -13.14
CA VAL A 192 19.34 -16.39 -12.59
C VAL A 192 19.38 -15.30 -13.66
N ARG A 193 19.82 -15.63 -14.88
CA ARG A 193 19.83 -14.68 -16.01
C ARG A 193 18.41 -14.23 -16.35
N LEU A 194 17.48 -15.17 -16.53
CA LEU A 194 16.08 -14.88 -16.85
C LEU A 194 15.40 -13.98 -15.80
N LEU A 195 15.56 -14.31 -14.52
CA LEU A 195 15.02 -13.50 -13.43
C LEU A 195 15.62 -12.08 -13.41
N THR A 196 16.92 -11.96 -13.68
CA THR A 196 17.62 -10.67 -13.72
C THR A 196 17.17 -9.82 -14.91
N GLU A 197 17.05 -10.41 -16.10
CA GLU A 197 16.58 -9.72 -17.32
C GLU A 197 15.13 -9.26 -17.22
N ALA A 198 14.27 -10.07 -16.58
CA ALA A 198 12.87 -9.72 -16.33
C ALA A 198 12.69 -8.60 -15.28
N LYS A 199 13.78 -8.11 -14.68
CA LYS A 199 13.76 -7.18 -13.53
C LYS A 199 12.88 -7.69 -12.38
N ALA A 200 12.83 -9.01 -12.22
CA ALA A 200 12.10 -9.63 -11.13
C ALA A 200 12.62 -9.11 -9.79
N ALA A 201 11.73 -8.75 -8.87
CA ALA A 201 12.10 -8.31 -7.52
C ALA A 201 13.16 -7.19 -7.46
N GLU A 202 13.15 -6.23 -8.40
CA GLU A 202 14.16 -5.17 -8.48
C GLU A 202 14.26 -4.39 -7.14
N PRO A 203 15.41 -4.44 -6.44
CA PRO A 203 15.55 -3.79 -5.15
C PRO A 203 15.52 -2.26 -5.29
N TRP A 204 14.63 -1.60 -4.55
CA TRP A 204 14.61 -0.12 -4.51
C TRP A 204 15.87 0.48 -3.87
N ALA A 205 16.48 -0.24 -2.93
CA ALA A 205 17.77 0.14 -2.37
C ALA A 205 18.90 -0.38 -3.29
N GLY A 206 19.64 0.55 -3.89
CA GLY A 206 20.75 0.26 -4.79
C GLY A 206 21.83 -0.65 -4.18
N GLY A 207 22.63 -1.27 -5.03
CA GLY A 207 23.72 -2.18 -4.66
C GLY A 207 23.57 -3.59 -5.24
N SER A 208 24.68 -4.32 -5.30
CA SER A 208 24.69 -5.70 -5.83
C SER A 208 24.06 -6.68 -4.83
N ARG A 209 23.12 -7.49 -5.32
CA ARG A 209 22.39 -8.48 -4.54
C ARG A 209 22.39 -9.86 -5.23
N PRO A 210 23.52 -10.52 -5.44
CA PRO A 210 23.60 -11.67 -6.35
C PRO A 210 22.81 -12.91 -5.87
N LEU A 211 22.40 -12.97 -4.60
CA LEU A 211 21.72 -14.15 -4.05
C LEU A 211 20.23 -14.10 -4.35
N TRP A 212 19.75 -15.11 -5.07
CA TRP A 212 18.35 -15.37 -5.33
C TRP A 212 17.83 -16.48 -4.43
N ILE A 213 16.71 -16.22 -3.76
CA ILE A 213 16.07 -17.17 -2.85
C ILE A 213 14.64 -17.39 -3.32
N ARG A 214 14.30 -18.65 -3.56
CA ARG A 214 12.93 -19.13 -3.77
C ARG A 214 12.37 -19.64 -2.44
N ILE A 215 11.13 -19.29 -2.15
CA ILE A 215 10.37 -19.86 -1.04
C ILE A 215 9.52 -20.98 -1.61
N ARG A 216 9.89 -22.23 -1.33
CA ARG A 216 9.09 -23.40 -1.72
C ARG A 216 7.89 -23.49 -0.78
N PRO A 217 6.66 -23.27 -1.25
CA PRO A 217 5.49 -23.21 -0.39
C PRO A 217 5.15 -24.60 0.15
N GLU A 218 4.98 -24.70 1.47
CA GLU A 218 4.36 -25.85 2.14
C GLU A 218 2.89 -25.57 2.46
N ARG A 219 2.57 -24.29 2.66
CA ARG A 219 1.22 -23.82 2.94
C ARG A 219 1.02 -22.42 2.40
N VAL A 220 -0.08 -22.21 1.71
CA VAL A 220 -0.55 -20.89 1.27
C VAL A 220 -1.92 -20.65 1.89
N SER A 221 -2.11 -19.50 2.50
CA SER A 221 -3.40 -19.10 3.08
C SER A 221 -3.66 -17.64 2.84
N GLY A 222 -4.92 -17.29 2.59
CA GLY A 222 -5.33 -15.91 2.37
C GLY A 222 -6.59 -15.55 3.13
N ARG A 223 -6.68 -14.26 3.46
CA ARG A 223 -7.84 -13.66 4.10
C ARG A 223 -8.21 -12.38 3.37
N ARG A 224 -9.50 -12.15 3.16
CA ARG A 224 -10.05 -10.89 2.65
C ARG A 224 -11.06 -10.33 3.64
N ILE A 225 -11.01 -9.02 3.87
CA ILE A 225 -12.02 -8.26 4.60
C ILE A 225 -12.80 -7.45 3.57
N GLY A 226 -14.11 -7.61 3.57
CA GLY A 226 -15.04 -6.93 2.67
C GLY A 226 -16.37 -6.63 3.35
N THR A 227 -17.27 -5.98 2.63
CA THR A 227 -18.67 -5.81 3.02
C THR A 227 -19.52 -6.68 2.09
N LEU A 228 -20.47 -7.44 2.65
CA LEU A 228 -21.46 -8.20 1.88
C LEU A 228 -22.57 -7.30 1.35
#